data_AF-A0A9Q3C270-F1
#
_entry.id   AF-A0A9Q3C270-F1
#
_cell.length_a   1.000
_cell.length_b   1.000
_cell.length_c   1.000
_cell.angle_alpha   90.00
_cell.angle_beta   90.00
_cell.angle_gamma   90.00
#
_symmetry.space_group_name_H-M   'P 1'
#
loop_
_entity.id
_entity.type
_entity.pdbx_description
1 polymer ?
#
loop_
_entity_poly.entity_id
_entity_poly.type
_entity_poly.pdbx_seq_one_letter_code
_entity_poly.pdbx_strand_id
1 'polypeptide(L)'
;MPRVPLGLLRSKNPEHSHNAIESTMAHPAFRKFNEQETSQIAQISESLLMSRQIYAQLHSQREYDRPVILQNIYNQIKKIKKDKLQGRRPIYALIKTLKAERSTNNTFSGAFCLMKNETEPSYTWASNQHIEKVLNNTNIVPPPVIVIDRDLALKNSLKKISPDSKVMLCIWHINKDVSAHCMKKIGHGTNFERFMGL
;
A
#
# COMPACT_ATOMS: atom_id res chain seq x y z
N MET A 1 -38.91 16.72 -19.76
CA MET A 1 -38.38 15.41 -20.22
C MET A 1 -39.12 14.31 -19.48
N PRO A 2 -39.64 13.27 -20.15
CA PRO A 2 -40.49 12.27 -19.52
C PRO A 2 -39.65 11.32 -18.64
N ARG A 3 -40.15 11.06 -17.43
CA ARG A 3 -39.58 10.14 -16.44
C ARG A 3 -39.57 8.72 -17.03
N VAL A 4 -38.43 8.05 -16.99
CA VAL A 4 -38.29 6.63 -17.33
C VAL A 4 -39.22 5.82 -16.40
N PRO A 5 -40.04 4.87 -16.89
CA PRO A 5 -40.89 4.09 -16.01
C PRO A 5 -40.01 3.24 -15.09
N LEU A 6 -40.30 3.26 -13.79
CA LEU A 6 -39.79 2.27 -12.84
C LEU A 6 -40.26 0.90 -13.31
N GLY A 7 -39.40 0.18 -14.03
CA GLY A 7 -39.63 -1.21 -14.38
C GLY A 7 -39.78 -2.02 -13.11
N LEU A 8 -40.93 -2.67 -12.93
CA LEU A 8 -41.18 -3.62 -11.85
C LEU A 8 -40.15 -4.76 -11.93
N LEU A 9 -39.20 -4.76 -11.00
CA LEU A 9 -38.24 -5.85 -10.85
C LEU A 9 -38.99 -7.08 -10.33
N ARG A 10 -39.17 -8.12 -11.16
CA ARG A 10 -39.68 -9.42 -10.74
C ARG A 10 -38.52 -10.37 -10.42
N SER A 11 -38.61 -11.07 -9.29
CA SER A 11 -37.69 -12.17 -8.99
C SER A 11 -37.81 -13.26 -10.04
N LYS A 12 -36.68 -13.69 -10.61
CA LYS A 12 -36.62 -14.76 -11.61
C LYS A 12 -36.58 -16.16 -10.96
N ASN A 13 -36.23 -16.24 -9.67
CA ASN A 13 -36.23 -17.47 -8.89
C ASN A 13 -36.74 -17.17 -7.46
N PRO A 14 -37.94 -17.64 -7.07
CA PRO A 14 -38.52 -17.32 -5.78
C PRO A 14 -38.02 -18.21 -4.62
N GLU A 15 -37.28 -19.29 -4.89
CA GLU A 15 -36.76 -20.17 -3.85
C GLU A 15 -35.41 -19.69 -3.30
N HIS A 16 -35.46 -18.69 -2.43
CA HIS A 16 -34.32 -18.19 -1.68
C HIS A 16 -34.69 -18.02 -0.21
N SER A 17 -33.71 -18.07 0.70
CA SER A 17 -33.90 -18.01 2.16
C SER A 17 -34.39 -16.65 2.70
N HIS A 18 -34.79 -15.74 1.81
CA HIS A 18 -35.29 -14.40 2.16
C HIS A 18 -36.26 -13.89 1.08
N ASN A 19 -37.17 -12.99 1.48
CA ASN A 19 -38.08 -12.31 0.56
C ASN A 19 -37.33 -11.41 -0.43
N ALA A 20 -37.96 -11.09 -1.56
CA ALA A 20 -37.41 -10.13 -2.52
C ALA A 20 -37.21 -8.76 -1.86
N ILE A 21 -36.02 -8.20 -1.98
CA ILE A 21 -35.72 -6.87 -1.46
C ILE A 21 -36.31 -5.85 -2.44
N GLU A 22 -37.38 -5.17 -2.04
CA GLU A 22 -38.10 -4.17 -2.86
C GLU A 22 -37.37 -2.82 -2.92
N SER A 23 -36.31 -2.65 -2.12
CA SER A 23 -35.53 -1.44 -2.10
C SER A 23 -34.74 -1.26 -3.40
N THR A 24 -34.77 -0.06 -3.98
CA THR A 24 -33.90 0.42 -5.06
C THR A 24 -32.41 0.15 -4.76
N MET A 25 -32.07 0.06 -3.47
CA MET A 25 -30.76 -0.28 -2.94
C MET A 25 -30.25 -1.67 -3.33
N ALA A 26 -31.12 -2.64 -3.61
CA ALA A 26 -30.71 -4.02 -3.92
C ALA A 26 -30.07 -4.12 -5.32
N HIS A 27 -30.47 -3.24 -6.24
CA HIS A 27 -30.12 -3.36 -7.64
C HIS A 27 -28.80 -2.61 -7.96
N PRO A 28 -27.77 -3.28 -8.51
CA PRO A 28 -26.46 -2.68 -8.77
C PRO A 28 -26.46 -1.41 -9.63
N ALA A 29 -27.47 -1.21 -10.47
CA ALA A 29 -27.57 -0.03 -11.34
C ALA A 29 -27.67 1.29 -10.53
N PHE A 30 -28.35 1.29 -9.38
CA PHE A 30 -28.50 2.49 -8.53
C PHE A 30 -27.28 2.74 -7.63
N ARG A 31 -26.33 1.80 -7.60
CA ARG A 31 -25.10 1.87 -6.79
C ARG A 31 -23.85 2.18 -7.60
N LYS A 32 -23.99 2.50 -8.90
CA LYS A 32 -22.88 2.93 -9.74
C LYS A 32 -22.39 4.32 -9.28
N PHE A 33 -21.09 4.55 -9.45
CA PHE A 33 -20.49 5.86 -9.25
C PHE A 33 -20.47 6.61 -10.57
N ASN A 34 -20.72 7.92 -10.51
CA ASN A 34 -20.57 8.81 -11.66
C ASN A 34 -19.08 9.16 -11.87
N GLU A 35 -18.78 9.94 -12.91
CA GLU A 35 -17.40 10.31 -13.24
C GLU A 35 -16.73 11.16 -12.16
N GLN A 36 -17.46 12.12 -11.57
CA GLN A 36 -16.96 12.99 -10.51
C GLN A 36 -16.56 12.18 -9.26
N GLU A 37 -17.42 11.25 -8.83
CA GLU A 37 -17.18 10.36 -7.71
C GLU A 37 -16.03 9.39 -8.00
N THR A 38 -15.93 8.91 -9.25
CA THR A 38 -14.82 8.05 -9.67
C THR A 38 -13.48 8.78 -9.57
N SER A 39 -13.42 10.05 -10.00
CA SER A 39 -12.24 10.90 -9.86
C SER A 39 -11.91 11.21 -8.40
N GLN A 40 -12.91 11.48 -7.57
CA GLN A 40 -12.71 11.66 -6.13
C GLN A 40 -12.19 10.39 -5.45
N ILE A 41 -12.76 9.22 -5.75
CA ILE A 41 -12.27 7.94 -5.26
C ILE A 41 -10.82 7.71 -5.70
N ALA A 42 -10.48 8.04 -6.95
CA ALA A 42 -9.11 7.92 -7.44
C ALA A 42 -8.14 8.80 -6.65
N GLN A 43 -8.45 10.09 -6.49
CA GLN A 43 -7.63 11.05 -5.76
C GLN A 43 -7.46 10.66 -4.28
N ILE A 44 -8.55 10.30 -3.59
CA ILE A 44 -8.49 9.90 -2.19
C ILE A 44 -7.72 8.58 -2.03
N SER A 45 -7.90 7.63 -2.97
CA SER A 45 -7.16 6.36 -2.94
C SER A 45 -5.65 6.51 -3.13
N GLU A 46 -5.20 7.59 -3.78
CA GLU A 46 -3.77 7.92 -3.94
C GLU A 46 -3.18 8.50 -2.66
N SER A 47 -3.98 9.20 -1.85
CA SER A 47 -3.54 9.82 -0.59
C SER A 47 -3.33 8.84 0.58
N LEU A 48 -3.24 7.52 0.29
CA LEU A 48 -3.11 6.43 1.28
C LEU A 48 -4.22 6.36 2.34
N LEU A 49 -5.34 7.07 2.13
CA LEU A 49 -6.49 7.04 3.01
C LEU A 49 -7.25 5.72 2.89
N MET A 50 -7.80 5.25 4.01
CA MET A 50 -8.48 3.95 4.09
C MET A 50 -9.84 4.00 3.39
N SER A 51 -10.29 2.88 2.80
CA SER A 51 -11.62 2.77 2.13
C SER A 51 -12.79 3.24 3.01
N ARG A 52 -12.64 3.17 4.34
CA ARG A 52 -13.60 3.66 5.33
C ARG A 52 -13.74 5.19 5.35
N GLN A 53 -12.66 5.93 5.10
CA GLN A 53 -12.69 7.40 5.00
C GLN A 53 -13.33 7.83 3.67
N ILE A 54 -13.00 7.13 2.58
CA ILE A 54 -13.68 7.30 1.27
C ILE A 54 -15.20 7.11 1.43
N TYR A 55 -15.59 6.07 2.17
CA TYR A 55 -17.00 5.81 2.47
C TYR A 55 -17.65 6.96 3.23
N ALA A 56 -17.05 7.42 4.34
CA ALA A 56 -17.62 8.49 5.15
C ALA A 56 -17.82 9.79 4.34
N GLN A 57 -16.87 10.14 3.48
CA GLN A 57 -16.93 11.34 2.66
C GLN A 57 -17.96 11.23 1.53
N LEU A 58 -18.07 10.08 0.87
CA LEU A 58 -19.09 9.89 -0.17
C LEU A 58 -20.49 9.76 0.44
N HIS A 59 -20.60 9.16 1.63
CA HIS A 59 -21.88 9.00 2.32
C HIS A 59 -22.44 10.33 2.81
N SER A 60 -21.61 11.32 3.17
CA SER A 60 -22.09 12.66 3.55
C SER A 60 -22.56 13.50 2.37
N GLN A 61 -22.14 13.17 1.15
CA GLN A 61 -22.45 13.93 -0.08
C GLN A 61 -23.61 13.34 -0.89
N ARG A 62 -24.00 12.09 -0.62
CA ARG A 62 -25.06 11.40 -1.36
C ARG A 62 -26.41 11.48 -0.66
N GLU A 63 -27.47 11.61 -1.46
CA GLU A 63 -28.86 11.46 -1.03
C GLU A 63 -29.15 10.03 -0.56
N TYR A 64 -30.08 9.90 0.40
CA TYR A 64 -30.47 8.62 1.01
C TYR A 64 -30.93 7.55 -0.01
N ASP A 65 -31.47 7.97 -1.15
CA ASP A 65 -31.97 7.08 -2.22
C ASP A 65 -30.86 6.55 -3.17
N ARG A 66 -29.59 6.98 -2.97
CA ARG A 66 -28.42 6.45 -3.70
C ARG A 66 -27.28 6.01 -2.77
N PRO A 67 -27.54 5.07 -1.84
CA PRO A 67 -26.59 4.74 -0.79
C PRO A 67 -25.33 4.06 -1.33
N VAL A 68 -24.20 4.43 -0.75
CA VAL A 68 -22.91 3.79 -1.01
C VAL A 68 -22.75 2.62 -0.06
N ILE A 69 -22.12 1.54 -0.53
CA ILE A 69 -21.70 0.42 0.31
C ILE A 69 -20.18 0.29 0.16
N LEU A 70 -19.48 -0.03 1.25
CA LEU A 70 -18.03 -0.24 1.26
C LEU A 70 -17.56 -1.17 0.14
N GLN A 71 -18.30 -2.25 -0.14
CA GLN A 71 -17.97 -3.19 -1.21
C GLN A 71 -17.90 -2.52 -2.59
N ASN A 72 -18.78 -1.55 -2.87
CA ASN A 72 -18.76 -0.83 -4.14
C ASN A 72 -17.52 0.05 -4.25
N ILE A 73 -17.10 0.68 -3.15
CA ILE A 73 -15.85 1.45 -3.08
C ILE A 73 -14.65 0.53 -3.34
N TYR A 74 -14.58 -0.62 -2.66
CA TYR A 74 -13.51 -1.60 -2.90
C TYR A 74 -13.47 -2.06 -4.38
N ASN A 75 -14.64 -2.35 -4.96
CA ASN A 75 -14.75 -2.75 -6.36
C ASN A 75 -14.30 -1.65 -7.32
N GLN A 76 -14.65 -0.38 -7.07
CA GLN A 76 -14.19 0.73 -7.89
C GLN A 76 -12.71 0.99 -7.76
N ILE A 77 -12.16 1.00 -6.55
CA ILE A 77 -10.71 1.13 -6.33
C ILE A 77 -9.98 0.01 -7.09
N LYS A 78 -10.51 -1.23 -7.07
CA LYS A 78 -9.95 -2.34 -7.84
C LYS A 78 -10.00 -2.08 -9.35
N LYS A 79 -11.09 -1.51 -9.87
CA LYS A 79 -11.23 -1.15 -11.29
C LYS A 79 -10.24 -0.03 -11.68
N ILE A 80 -10.18 1.06 -10.92
CA ILE A 80 -9.24 2.17 -11.11
C ILE A 80 -7.80 1.67 -11.10
N LYS A 81 -7.43 0.81 -10.15
CA LYS A 81 -6.10 0.19 -10.10
C LYS A 81 -5.83 -0.66 -11.33
N LYS A 82 -6.80 -1.46 -11.80
CA LYS A 82 -6.66 -2.26 -13.02
C LYS A 82 -6.44 -1.38 -14.26
N ASP A 83 -7.18 -0.28 -14.38
CA ASP A 83 -7.09 0.64 -15.51
C ASP A 83 -5.75 1.38 -15.53
N LYS A 84 -5.28 1.86 -14.35
CA LYS A 84 -3.92 2.43 -14.18
C LYS A 84 -2.82 1.45 -14.59
N LEU A 85 -3.00 0.17 -14.30
CA LEU A 85 -2.05 -0.88 -14.65
C LEU A 85 -2.23 -1.38 -16.10
N GLN A 86 -3.10 -0.75 -16.90
CA GLN A 86 -3.43 -1.17 -18.27
C GLN A 86 -3.85 -2.65 -18.34
N GLY A 87 -4.58 -3.12 -17.33
CA GLY A 87 -5.00 -4.53 -17.22
C GLY A 87 -3.91 -5.49 -16.73
N ARG A 88 -2.67 -5.04 -16.48
CA ARG A 88 -1.59 -5.89 -15.96
C ARG A 88 -1.81 -6.25 -14.49
N ARG A 89 -1.24 -7.39 -14.08
CA ARG A 89 -1.18 -7.78 -12.66
C ARG A 89 -0.26 -6.79 -11.91
N PRO A 90 -0.61 -6.33 -10.69
CA PRO A 90 0.18 -5.36 -9.94
C PRO A 90 1.66 -5.73 -9.81
N ILE A 91 1.95 -7.00 -9.49
CA ILE A 91 3.33 -7.49 -9.37
C ILE A 91 4.10 -7.38 -10.69
N TYR A 92 3.45 -7.64 -11.82
CA TYR A 92 4.07 -7.55 -13.13
C TYR A 92 4.34 -6.10 -13.54
N ALA A 93 3.42 -5.19 -13.23
CA ALA A 93 3.62 -3.77 -13.45
C ALA A 93 4.77 -3.24 -12.59
N LEU A 94 4.85 -3.64 -11.32
CA LEU A 94 5.96 -3.29 -10.43
C LEU A 94 7.31 -3.79 -10.99
N ILE A 95 7.41 -5.06 -11.37
CA ILE A 95 8.63 -5.62 -11.98
C ILE A 95 9.02 -4.84 -13.25
N LYS A 96 8.03 -4.51 -14.10
CA LYS A 96 8.28 -3.73 -15.31
C LYS A 96 8.82 -2.34 -14.97
N THR A 97 8.22 -1.65 -14.01
CA THR A 97 8.70 -0.34 -13.54
C THR A 97 10.11 -0.43 -12.98
N LEU A 98 10.40 -1.42 -12.12
CA LEU A 98 11.74 -1.63 -11.55
C LEU A 98 12.82 -1.93 -12.61
N LYS A 99 12.43 -2.52 -13.74
CA LYS A 99 13.33 -2.76 -14.88
C LYS A 99 13.52 -1.53 -15.77
N ALA A 100 12.44 -0.78 -15.99
CA ALA A 100 12.45 0.38 -16.89
C ALA A 100 13.05 1.63 -16.25
N GLU A 101 12.83 1.80 -14.94
CA GLU A 101 13.20 3.00 -14.19
C GLU A 101 14.16 2.62 -13.06
N ARG A 102 15.40 3.16 -13.12
CA ARG A 102 16.39 2.99 -12.03
C ARG A 102 16.05 3.79 -10.77
N SER A 103 15.18 4.79 -10.88
CA SER A 103 14.68 5.59 -9.77
C SER A 103 13.26 6.07 -10.09
N THR A 104 12.30 5.69 -9.25
CA THR A 104 10.88 6.03 -9.41
C THR A 104 10.47 7.24 -8.57
N ASN A 105 11.42 7.88 -7.87
CA ASN A 105 11.21 8.86 -6.77
C ASN A 105 10.11 8.46 -5.77
N ASN A 106 9.82 7.15 -5.69
CA ASN A 106 8.73 6.57 -4.92
C ASN A 106 9.30 5.43 -4.07
N THR A 107 8.84 5.32 -2.84
CA THR A 107 9.19 4.23 -1.93
C THR A 107 8.08 3.18 -1.91
N PHE A 108 8.46 1.90 -1.82
CA PHE A 108 7.52 0.80 -1.66
C PHE A 108 8.14 -0.29 -0.78
N SER A 109 7.30 -1.13 -0.17
CA SER A 109 7.79 -2.32 0.53
C SER A 109 7.97 -3.47 -0.45
N GLY A 110 9.21 -3.94 -0.61
CA GLY A 110 9.55 -5.06 -1.50
C GLY A 110 9.31 -6.44 -0.88
N ALA A 111 9.39 -6.57 0.44
CA ALA A 111 9.17 -7.81 1.16
C ALA A 111 8.88 -7.59 2.64
N PHE A 112 8.23 -8.58 3.25
CA PHE A 112 8.05 -8.68 4.69
C PHE A 112 8.46 -10.09 5.13
N CYS A 113 9.14 -10.19 6.27
CA CYS A 113 9.55 -11.45 6.85
C CYS A 113 9.33 -11.41 8.36
N LEU A 114 8.70 -12.46 8.90
CA LEU A 114 8.62 -12.69 10.33
C LEU A 114 9.68 -13.71 10.70
N MET A 115 10.57 -13.34 11.61
CA MET A 115 11.67 -14.18 12.05
C MET A 115 11.56 -14.43 13.55
N LYS A 116 11.99 -15.62 13.98
CA LYS A 116 11.95 -16.01 15.39
C LYS A 116 13.03 -15.29 16.23
N ASN A 117 14.17 -14.96 15.62
CA ASN A 117 15.29 -14.32 16.30
C ASN A 117 16.13 -13.47 15.34
N GLU A 118 16.90 -12.55 15.91
CA GLU A 118 17.80 -11.62 15.23
C GLU A 118 19.22 -12.23 15.16
N THR A 119 19.35 -13.37 14.48
CA THR A 119 20.63 -14.07 14.32
C THR A 119 21.07 -14.10 12.86
N GLU A 120 22.38 -14.22 12.64
CA GLU A 120 22.95 -14.22 11.28
C GLU A 120 22.35 -15.33 10.38
N PRO A 121 22.12 -16.57 10.86
CA PRO A 121 21.44 -17.59 10.06
C PRO A 121 20.01 -17.20 9.67
N SER A 122 19.25 -16.57 10.58
CA SER A 122 17.88 -16.12 10.33
C SER A 122 17.83 -15.03 9.27
N TYR A 123 18.71 -14.01 9.39
CA TYR A 123 18.84 -12.98 8.36
C TYR A 123 19.30 -13.53 7.02
N THR A 124 20.18 -14.54 7.05
CA THR A 124 20.70 -15.16 5.82
C THR A 124 19.59 -15.90 5.10
N TRP A 125 18.83 -16.70 5.82
CA TRP A 125 17.67 -17.36 5.24
C TRP A 125 16.68 -16.34 4.67
N ALA A 126 16.30 -15.31 5.44
CA ALA A 126 15.31 -14.32 5.02
C ALA A 126 15.73 -13.50 3.81
N SER A 127 16.97 -12.99 3.82
CA SER A 127 17.53 -12.20 2.73
C SER A 127 17.69 -13.04 1.46
N ASN A 128 18.06 -14.33 1.60
CA ASN A 128 18.18 -15.22 0.46
C ASN A 128 16.83 -15.52 -0.18
N GLN A 129 15.77 -15.68 0.62
CA GLN A 129 14.41 -15.83 0.07
C GLN A 129 14.02 -14.64 -0.81
N HIS A 130 14.37 -13.41 -0.42
CA HIS A 130 14.06 -12.24 -1.23
C HIS A 130 14.94 -12.15 -2.48
N ILE A 131 16.25 -12.30 -2.34
CA ILE A 131 17.21 -12.13 -3.44
C ILE A 131 17.04 -13.24 -4.48
N GLU A 132 17.03 -14.52 -4.08
CA GLU A 132 16.88 -15.62 -5.02
C GLU A 132 15.47 -15.66 -5.63
N LYS A 133 14.42 -15.61 -4.82
CA LYS A 133 13.07 -15.88 -5.35
C LYS A 133 12.43 -14.67 -6.01
N VAL A 134 12.82 -13.45 -5.63
CA VAL A 134 12.27 -12.23 -6.22
C VAL A 134 13.23 -11.65 -7.24
N LEU A 135 14.48 -11.36 -6.89
CA LEU A 135 15.38 -10.66 -7.80
C LEU A 135 15.85 -11.55 -8.96
N ASN A 136 16.32 -12.77 -8.68
CA ASN A 136 16.83 -13.65 -9.74
C ASN A 136 15.72 -14.12 -10.68
N ASN A 137 14.59 -14.58 -10.15
CA ASN A 137 13.44 -15.03 -10.97
C ASN A 137 12.85 -13.90 -11.83
N THR A 138 13.02 -12.65 -11.42
CA THR A 138 12.54 -11.50 -12.19
C THR A 138 13.64 -10.87 -13.01
N ASN A 139 14.88 -11.35 -12.97
CA ASN A 139 16.05 -10.74 -13.62
C ASN A 139 16.20 -9.25 -13.26
N ILE A 140 15.93 -8.91 -11.99
CA ILE A 140 16.21 -7.60 -11.42
C ILE A 140 17.59 -7.67 -10.78
N VAL A 141 18.46 -6.72 -11.10
CA VAL A 141 19.81 -6.64 -10.52
C VAL A 141 19.69 -6.22 -9.04
N PRO A 142 20.43 -6.85 -8.12
CA PRO A 142 20.51 -6.39 -6.74
C PRO A 142 20.85 -4.89 -6.62
N PRO A 143 20.31 -4.20 -5.61
CA PRO A 143 20.55 -2.77 -5.43
C PRO A 143 22.04 -2.52 -5.09
N PRO A 144 22.71 -1.53 -5.70
CA PRO A 144 24.14 -1.28 -5.46
C PRO A 144 24.44 -0.80 -4.03
N VAL A 145 23.43 -0.28 -3.33
CA VAL A 145 23.52 0.19 -1.95
C VAL A 145 22.36 -0.37 -1.16
N ILE A 146 22.66 -0.97 -0.01
CA ILE A 146 21.68 -1.43 0.97
C ILE A 146 21.89 -0.63 2.24
N VAL A 147 20.83 0.00 2.72
CA VAL A 147 20.86 0.81 3.95
C VAL A 147 20.19 0.01 5.07
N ILE A 148 20.90 -0.23 6.16
CA ILE A 148 20.43 -0.98 7.33
C ILE A 148 20.58 -0.16 8.60
N ASP A 149 19.91 -0.58 9.67
CA ASP A 149 20.25 -0.14 11.02
C ASP A 149 21.58 -0.77 11.51
N ARG A 150 21.93 -0.53 12.77
CA ARG A 150 23.17 -1.05 13.35
C ARG A 150 22.98 -2.50 13.83
N ASP A 151 22.89 -3.43 12.89
CA ASP A 151 22.86 -4.87 13.18
C ASP A 151 24.04 -5.59 12.49
N LEU A 152 24.90 -6.20 13.33
CA LEU A 152 26.08 -6.93 12.86
C LEU A 152 25.73 -8.26 12.18
N ALA A 153 24.73 -8.98 12.71
CA ALA A 153 24.26 -10.23 12.15
C ALA A 153 23.64 -10.01 10.77
N LEU A 154 22.82 -8.97 10.62
CA LEU A 154 22.27 -8.56 9.32
C LEU A 154 23.38 -8.13 8.36
N LYS A 155 24.35 -7.32 8.81
CA LYS A 155 25.48 -6.90 7.97
C LYS A 155 26.30 -8.07 7.45
N ASN A 156 26.63 -9.03 8.31
CA ASN A 156 27.40 -10.23 7.93
C ASN A 156 26.61 -11.09 6.95
N SER A 157 25.30 -11.24 7.18
CA SER A 157 24.39 -11.94 6.29
C SER A 157 24.35 -11.31 4.89
N LEU A 158 24.20 -9.99 4.80
CA LEU A 158 24.14 -9.28 3.52
C LEU A 158 25.45 -9.38 2.73
N LYS A 159 26.61 -9.38 3.40
CA LYS A 159 27.91 -9.60 2.75
C LYS A 159 28.01 -10.98 2.08
N LYS A 160 27.34 -12.00 2.63
CA LYS A 160 27.31 -13.35 2.04
C LYS A 160 26.40 -13.42 0.83
N ILE A 161 25.25 -12.74 0.87
CA ILE A 161 24.18 -12.91 -0.13
C ILE A 161 24.31 -11.90 -1.27
N SER A 162 24.80 -10.70 -1.00
CA SER A 162 25.00 -9.66 -2.01
C SER A 162 26.36 -8.98 -1.80
N PRO A 163 27.47 -9.68 -2.10
CA PRO A 163 28.82 -9.17 -1.88
C PRO A 163 29.12 -7.91 -2.71
N ASP A 164 28.49 -7.75 -3.87
CA ASP A 164 28.66 -6.58 -4.74
C ASP A 164 27.92 -5.33 -4.23
N SER A 165 26.97 -5.50 -3.31
CA SER A 165 26.18 -4.40 -2.76
C SER A 165 26.92 -3.73 -1.60
N LYS A 166 27.04 -2.40 -1.63
CA LYS A 166 27.61 -1.65 -0.52
C LYS A 166 26.59 -1.53 0.62
N VAL A 167 26.93 -2.09 1.77
CA VAL A 167 26.10 -1.98 2.98
C VAL A 167 26.45 -0.69 3.75
N MET A 168 25.47 0.18 3.95
CA MET A 168 25.58 1.46 4.67
C MET A 168 24.66 1.50 5.89
N LEU A 169 25.02 2.28 6.89
CA LEU A 169 24.17 2.53 8.04
C LEU A 169 23.15 3.63 7.74
N CYS A 170 21.94 3.46 8.27
CA CYS A 170 20.83 4.39 8.12
C CYS A 170 21.07 5.64 8.99
N ILE A 171 21.23 6.80 8.34
CA ILE A 171 21.43 8.09 9.00
C ILE A 171 20.27 8.40 9.96
N TRP A 172 19.03 8.08 9.57
CA TRP A 172 17.87 8.32 10.43
C TRP A 172 17.96 7.54 11.75
N HIS A 173 18.32 6.25 11.70
CA HIS A 173 18.51 5.44 12.91
C HIS A 173 19.68 5.96 13.75
N ILE A 174 20.79 6.35 13.13
CA ILE A 174 21.91 6.99 13.83
C ILE A 174 21.44 8.25 14.58
N ASN A 175 20.74 9.15 13.89
CA ASN A 175 20.25 10.39 14.49
C ASN A 175 19.26 10.11 15.63
N LYS A 176 18.42 9.09 15.48
CA LYS A 176 17.49 8.66 16.53
C LYS A 176 18.22 8.13 17.76
N ASP A 177 19.25 7.32 17.58
CA ASP A 177 20.07 6.79 18.67
C ASP A 177 20.87 7.89 19.37
N VAL A 178 21.49 8.79 18.61
CA VAL A 178 22.21 9.96 19.13
C VAL A 178 21.27 10.85 19.93
N SER A 179 20.10 11.16 19.37
CA SER A 179 19.04 11.92 20.04
C SER A 179 18.66 11.28 21.38
N ALA A 180 18.36 9.98 21.40
CA ALA A 180 17.97 9.27 22.61
C ALA A 180 19.07 9.24 23.69
N HIS A 181 20.34 9.12 23.29
CA HIS A 181 21.46 9.11 24.23
C HIS A 181 21.81 10.51 24.74
N CYS A 182 21.85 11.51 23.86
CA CYS A 182 22.23 12.87 24.21
C CYS A 182 21.11 13.61 24.96
N MET A 183 19.83 13.31 24.70
CA MET A 183 18.70 13.89 25.42
C MET A 183 18.79 13.64 26.93
N LYS A 184 19.30 12.47 27.34
CA LYS A 184 19.56 12.15 28.76
C LYS A 184 20.64 13.02 29.41
N LYS A 185 21.54 13.60 28.62
CA LYS A 185 22.70 14.37 29.10
C LYS A 185 22.52 15.88 28.96
N ILE A 186 21.90 16.33 27.86
CA ILE A 186 21.75 17.74 27.49
C ILE A 186 20.44 18.32 28.05
N GLY A 187 19.43 17.49 28.31
CA GLY A 187 18.09 17.94 28.71
C GLY A 187 17.28 18.49 27.53
N HIS A 188 16.03 18.90 27.79
CA HIS A 188 15.15 19.49 26.77
C HIS A 188 15.44 20.98 26.53
N GLY A 189 15.17 21.46 25.32
CA GLY A 189 15.18 22.89 24.97
C GLY A 189 16.17 23.27 23.86
N THR A 190 16.44 24.56 23.75
CA THR A 190 17.24 25.19 22.68
C THR A 190 18.64 24.63 22.52
N ASN A 191 19.25 24.13 23.59
CA ASN A 191 20.56 23.47 23.55
C ASN A 191 20.53 22.12 22.81
N PHE A 192 19.41 21.39 22.88
CA PHE A 192 19.23 20.12 22.20
C PHE A 192 18.91 20.31 20.70
N GLU A 193 18.07 21.30 20.38
CA GLU A 193 17.76 21.68 18.99
C GLU A 193 19.01 22.13 18.25
N ARG A 194 19.80 23.01 18.87
CA ARG A 194 21.11 23.45 18.35
C ARG A 194 22.10 22.31 18.18
N PHE A 195 22.09 21.31 19.07
CA PHE A 195 22.95 20.13 18.96
C PHE A 195 22.55 19.21 17.80
N MET A 196 21.24 19.02 17.58
CA MET A 196 20.73 18.18 16.49
C MET A 196 20.75 18.89 15.12
N GLY A 197 21.04 20.20 15.09
CA GLY A 197 21.03 21.02 13.88
C GLY A 197 19.62 21.21 13.32
N LEU A 198 18.61 21.22 14.19
CA LEU A 198 17.19 21.41 13.88
C LEU A 198 16.75 22.86 14.13
#